data_AF-A0A3B1AB62-F1
#
_entry.id   AF-A0A3B1AB62-F1
#
_cell.length_a   1.000
_cell.length_b   1.000
_cell.length_c   1.000
_cell.angle_alpha   90.00
_cell.angle_beta   90.00
_cell.angle_gamma   90.00
#
_symmetry.space_group_name_H-M   'P 1'
#
loop_
_entity.id
_entity.type
_entity.pdbx_description
1 polymer ?
#
loop_
_entity_poly.entity_id
_entity_poly.type
_entity_poly.pdbx_seq_one_letter_code
_entity_poly.pdbx_strand_id
1 'polypeptide(L)'
;PDLVTKEMVQEAIEQVRAKKNPVSLPLVRFESFEEGKVAQIMHIGPFSEEGPTVEKVHAFIDETGSQRRDKHHEIYLSDIRKAAPEKWKTVIRQPMS
;
A
#
# COMPACT_ATOMS: atom_id res chain seq x y z
N PRO A 1 -19.37 -0.55 2.38
CA PRO A 1 -18.82 0.83 2.46
C PRO A 1 -19.14 1.58 1.17
N ASP A 2 -19.50 2.86 1.28
CA ASP A 2 -19.76 3.67 0.10
C ASP A 2 -18.44 3.98 -0.63
N LEU A 3 -18.49 4.03 -1.96
CA LEU A 3 -17.33 4.37 -2.77
C LEU A 3 -17.03 5.87 -2.67
N VAL A 4 -15.76 6.20 -2.52
CA VAL A 4 -15.30 7.60 -2.52
C VAL A 4 -15.45 8.19 -3.92
N THR A 5 -16.11 9.34 -4.04
CA THR A 5 -16.27 10.04 -5.33
C THR A 5 -15.25 11.17 -5.50
N LYS A 6 -15.14 11.67 -6.73
CA LYS A 6 -14.27 12.82 -7.06
C LYS A 6 -14.68 14.08 -6.29
N GLU A 7 -15.97 14.30 -6.12
CA GLU A 7 -16.55 15.44 -5.39
C GLU A 7 -16.15 15.38 -3.92
N MET A 8 -16.23 14.20 -3.29
CA MET A 8 -15.80 13.99 -1.91
C MET A 8 -14.31 14.32 -1.71
N VAL A 9 -13.46 13.91 -2.66
CA VAL A 9 -12.02 14.22 -2.61
C VAL A 9 -11.76 15.71 -2.79
N GLN A 10 -12.46 16.36 -3.72
CA GLN A 10 -12.31 17.80 -3.95
C GLN A 10 -12.74 18.61 -2.72
N GLU A 11 -13.84 18.23 -2.07
CA GLU A 11 -14.29 18.86 -0.83
C GLU A 11 -13.24 18.71 0.28
N ALA A 12 -12.69 17.51 0.46
CA ALA A 12 -11.65 17.25 1.44
C ALA A 12 -10.37 18.07 1.18
N ILE A 13 -9.98 18.25 -0.09
CA ILE A 13 -8.84 19.09 -0.46
C ILE A 13 -9.07 20.54 -0.03
N GLU A 14 -10.26 21.11 -0.28
CA GLU A 14 -10.55 22.50 0.11
C GLU A 14 -10.60 22.68 1.63
N GLN A 15 -11.16 21.71 2.36
CA GLN A 15 -11.16 21.72 3.83
C GLN A 15 -9.71 21.70 4.40
N VAL A 16 -8.84 20.85 3.84
CA VAL A 16 -7.43 20.77 4.27
C VAL A 16 -6.65 22.03 3.88
N ARG A 17 -6.93 22.59 2.69
CA ARG A 17 -6.36 23.85 2.22
C ARG A 17 -6.67 24.99 3.19
N ALA A 18 -7.93 25.16 3.59
CA ALA A 18 -8.33 26.22 4.51
C ALA A 18 -7.71 26.06 5.91
N LYS A 19 -7.53 24.81 6.38
CA LYS A 19 -7.08 24.55 7.76
C LYS A 19 -5.56 24.54 7.94
N LYS A 20 -4.82 23.93 7.01
CA LYS A 20 -3.37 23.67 7.17
C LYS A 20 -2.54 24.02 5.94
N ASN A 21 -3.11 23.92 4.73
CA ASN A 21 -2.44 24.16 3.45
C ASN A 21 -1.01 23.59 3.33
N PRO A 22 -0.81 22.28 3.53
CA PRO A 22 0.54 21.70 3.43
C PRO A 22 1.06 21.81 2.00
N VAL A 23 2.37 21.99 1.85
CA VAL A 23 3.05 22.11 0.54
C VAL A 23 2.82 20.93 -0.39
N SER A 24 2.50 19.77 0.16
CA SER A 24 2.20 18.54 -0.58
C SER A 24 0.75 18.42 -1.05
N LEU A 25 -0.17 19.29 -0.60
CA LEU A 25 -1.58 19.22 -0.97
C LEU A 25 -1.81 19.25 -2.50
N PRO A 26 -1.09 20.06 -3.30
CA PRO A 26 -1.23 20.04 -4.76
C PRO A 26 -0.77 18.74 -5.45
N LEU A 27 -0.07 17.85 -4.74
CA LEU A 27 0.41 16.57 -5.29
C LEU A 27 -0.64 15.45 -5.22
N VAL A 28 -1.76 15.70 -4.53
CA VAL A 28 -2.86 14.72 -4.40
C VAL A 28 -3.55 14.54 -5.75
N ARG A 29 -3.75 13.28 -6.14
CA ARG A 29 -4.47 12.90 -7.37
C ARG A 29 -5.58 11.92 -7.04
N PHE A 30 -6.68 11.98 -7.79
CA PHE A 30 -7.79 11.03 -7.72
C PHE A 30 -7.88 10.27 -9.04
N GLU A 31 -7.54 8.99 -9.02
CA GLU A 31 -7.39 8.16 -10.21
C GLU A 31 -7.86 6.73 -9.94
N SER A 32 -8.32 6.06 -11.00
CA SER A 32 -8.50 4.60 -10.99
C SER A 32 -7.14 3.91 -11.08
N PHE A 33 -6.94 2.86 -10.29
CA PHE A 33 -5.71 2.09 -10.30
C PHE A 33 -6.03 0.61 -10.47
N GLU A 34 -5.49 -0.01 -11.52
CA GLU A 34 -5.56 -1.44 -11.76
C GLU A 34 -4.13 -2.00 -11.76
N GLU A 35 -3.84 -2.82 -10.76
CA GLU A 35 -2.50 -3.38 -10.55
C GLU A 35 -2.27 -4.68 -11.33
N GLY A 36 -3.35 -5.34 -11.73
CA GLY A 36 -3.30 -6.64 -12.42
C GLY A 36 -2.95 -7.81 -11.49
N LYS A 37 -2.27 -8.82 -12.07
CA LYS A 37 -1.89 -10.05 -11.36
C LYS A 37 -0.74 -9.77 -10.40
N VAL A 38 -0.89 -10.20 -9.15
CA VAL A 38 0.11 -10.03 -8.10
C VAL A 38 0.30 -11.31 -7.32
N ALA A 39 1.50 -11.49 -6.75
CA ALA A 39 1.69 -12.36 -5.59
C ALA A 39 1.59 -11.51 -4.32
N GLN A 40 0.98 -12.05 -3.27
CA GLN A 40 0.81 -11.33 -2.01
C GLN A 40 0.93 -12.24 -0.79
N ILE A 41 1.41 -11.68 0.32
CA ILE A 41 1.52 -12.37 1.61
C ILE A 41 1.33 -11.37 2.76
N MET A 42 0.87 -11.83 3.91
CA MET A 42 0.81 -11.03 5.14
C MET A 42 2.14 -11.10 5.88
N HIS A 43 2.75 -9.95 6.16
CA HIS A 43 3.80 -9.79 7.17
C HIS A 43 3.15 -9.44 8.52
N ILE A 44 3.58 -10.12 9.58
CA ILE A 44 3.21 -9.81 10.97
C ILE A 44 4.50 -9.54 11.74
N GLY A 45 4.71 -8.29 12.15
CA GLY A 45 5.95 -7.86 12.78
C GLY A 45 6.40 -6.46 12.34
N PRO A 46 7.56 -6.01 12.84
CA PRO A 46 8.14 -4.72 12.48
C PRO A 46 8.65 -4.70 11.04
N PHE A 47 8.57 -3.55 10.36
CA PHE A 47 9.01 -3.38 8.97
C PHE A 47 10.48 -3.78 8.74
N SER A 48 11.35 -3.59 9.74
CA SER A 48 12.76 -4.01 9.67
C SER A 48 12.96 -5.51 9.48
N GLU A 49 11.92 -6.32 9.72
CA GLU A 49 11.94 -7.79 9.63
C GLU A 49 11.11 -8.32 8.45
N GLU A 50 10.66 -7.44 7.54
CA GLU A 50 9.84 -7.88 6.40
C GLU A 50 10.64 -8.56 5.29
N GLY A 51 11.98 -8.39 5.26
CA GLY A 51 12.85 -8.95 4.22
C GLY A 51 12.60 -10.44 3.92
N PRO A 52 12.60 -11.35 4.91
CA PRO A 52 12.26 -12.76 4.69
C PRO A 52 10.85 -12.99 4.14
N THR A 53 9.92 -12.07 4.37
CA THR A 53 8.55 -12.14 3.84
C THR A 53 8.52 -11.73 2.37
N VAL A 54 9.28 -10.69 2.01
CA VAL A 54 9.48 -10.26 0.61
C VAL A 54 10.12 -11.39 -0.22
N GLU A 55 11.18 -12.01 0.30
CA GLU A 55 11.86 -13.10 -0.41
C GLU A 55 10.94 -14.31 -0.67
N LYS A 56 10.00 -14.61 0.23
CA LYS A 56 8.99 -15.65 -0.01
C LYS A 56 8.07 -15.32 -1.19
N VAL A 57 7.69 -14.05 -1.34
CA VAL A 57 6.89 -13.60 -2.49
C VAL A 57 7.70 -13.75 -3.79
N HIS A 58 8.97 -13.34 -3.77
CA HIS A 58 9.85 -13.48 -4.93
C HIS A 58 10.08 -14.94 -5.32
N ALA A 59 10.41 -15.80 -4.34
CA ALA A 59 10.58 -17.23 -4.57
C ALA A 59 9.32 -17.85 -5.18
N PHE A 60 8.14 -17.52 -4.65
CA PHE A 60 6.87 -18.01 -5.22
C PHE A 60 6.66 -17.57 -6.67
N ILE A 61 6.95 -16.30 -7.00
CA ILE A 61 6.84 -15.83 -8.39
C ILE A 61 7.78 -16.62 -9.30
N ASP A 62 9.04 -16.75 -8.90
CA ASP A 62 10.07 -17.43 -9.67
C ASP A 62 9.75 -18.94 -9.85
N GLU A 63 9.24 -19.62 -8.81
CA GLU A 63 8.79 -21.02 -8.85
C GLU A 63 7.61 -21.27 -9.81
N THR A 64 6.73 -20.28 -9.99
CA THR A 64 5.61 -20.37 -10.93
C THR A 64 6.00 -20.13 -12.38
N GLY A 65 7.28 -19.88 -12.67
CA GLY A 65 7.77 -19.51 -14.00
C GLY A 65 7.31 -18.13 -14.48
N SER A 66 6.78 -17.31 -13.57
CA SER A 66 6.38 -15.92 -13.84
C SER A 66 7.56 -14.97 -13.58
N GLN A 67 7.43 -13.72 -13.99
CA GLN A 67 8.41 -12.68 -13.75
C GLN A 67 7.83 -11.57 -12.88
N ARG A 68 8.68 -10.99 -12.02
CA ARG A 68 8.37 -9.77 -11.26
C ARG A 68 8.27 -8.58 -12.21
N ARG A 69 7.26 -7.73 -12.03
CA ARG A 69 7.07 -6.48 -12.78
C ARG A 69 6.61 -5.35 -11.86
N ASP A 70 6.69 -4.12 -12.36
CA ASP A 70 6.28 -2.90 -11.66
C ASP A 70 6.93 -2.73 -10.27
N LYS A 71 6.37 -1.84 -9.44
CA LYS A 71 6.91 -1.54 -8.11
C LYS A 71 6.37 -2.53 -7.08
N HIS A 72 7.22 -2.83 -6.10
CA HIS A 72 6.80 -3.41 -4.82
C HIS A 72 5.72 -2.53 -4.17
N HIS A 73 4.70 -3.17 -3.58
CA HIS A 73 3.53 -2.50 -3.03
C HIS A 73 3.19 -3.05 -1.64
N GLU A 74 3.04 -2.15 -0.67
CA GLU A 74 2.70 -2.46 0.71
C GLU A 74 1.37 -1.83 1.11
N ILE A 75 0.54 -2.58 1.83
CA ILE A 75 -0.70 -2.07 2.44
C ILE A 75 -0.57 -2.19 3.96
N TYR A 76 -0.41 -1.05 4.63
CA TYR A 76 -0.33 -0.98 6.10
C TYR A 76 -1.73 -1.05 6.71
N LEU A 77 -2.03 -2.15 7.39
CA LEU A 77 -3.33 -2.36 8.04
C LEU A 77 -3.34 -1.93 9.51
N SER A 78 -2.16 -1.82 10.13
CA SER A 78 -2.00 -1.41 11.53
C SER A 78 -1.63 0.06 11.65
N ASP A 79 -2.27 0.78 12.58
CA ASP A 79 -1.79 2.09 13.04
C ASP A 79 -0.57 1.86 13.95
N ILE A 80 0.62 2.10 13.40
CA ILE A 80 1.91 1.88 14.08
C ILE A 80 2.07 2.69 15.38
N ARG A 81 1.24 3.72 15.59
CA ARG A 81 1.26 4.54 16.81
C ARG A 81 0.46 3.93 17.95
N LYS A 82 -0.33 2.88 17.68
CA LYS A 82 -1.29 2.29 18.62
C LYS A 82 -1.04 0.81 18.88
N ALA A 83 -0.48 0.09 17.91
CA ALA A 83 -0.18 -1.33 18.04
C ALA A 83 1.29 -1.53 18.41
N ALA A 84 1.58 -2.58 19.20
CA ALA A 84 2.94 -2.99 19.46
C ALA A 84 3.57 -3.60 18.19
N PRO A 85 4.87 -3.37 17.89
CA PRO A 85 5.49 -3.73 16.61
C PRO A 85 5.33 -5.19 16.18
N GLU A 86 5.35 -6.11 17.13
CA GLU A 86 5.17 -7.56 16.90
C GLU A 86 3.76 -7.94 16.42
N LYS A 87 2.82 -7.00 16.45
CA LYS A 87 1.44 -7.19 15.99
C LYS A 87 1.09 -6.37 14.75
N TRP A 88 2.04 -5.61 14.21
CA TRP A 88 1.81 -4.83 13.00
C TRP A 88 1.54 -5.77 11.83
N LYS A 89 0.55 -5.40 11.02
CA LYS A 89 0.12 -6.16 9.84
C LYS A 89 0.34 -5.32 8.59
N THR A 90 1.16 -5.86 7.70
CA THR A 90 1.44 -5.29 6.39
C THR A 90 1.17 -6.34 5.34
N VAL A 91 0.34 -6.04 4.35
CA VAL A 91 0.24 -6.90 3.16
C VAL A 91 1.38 -6.51 2.22
N ILE A 92 2.25 -7.47 1.94
CA ILE A 92 3.35 -7.35 0.99
C ILE A 92 2.88 -7.88 -0.37
N ARG A 93 3.06 -7.10 -1.43
CA ARG A 93 2.59 -7.43 -2.79
C ARG A 93 3.67 -7.12 -3.82
N GLN A 94 3.84 -8.03 -4.78
CA GLN A 94 4.70 -7.83 -5.95
C GLN A 94 3.90 -8.19 -7.22
N PRO A 95 3.71 -7.23 -8.14
CA PRO A 95 3.10 -7.51 -9.43
C PRO A 95 3.92 -8.51 -10.25
N MET A 96 3.23 -9.38 -10.98
CA MET A 96 3.83 -10.50 -11.73
C MET A 96 3.16 -10.71 -13.09
N SER A 97 3.92 -11.26 -14.05
CA SER A 97 3.45 -11.65 -15.39
C SER A 97 3.94 -13.03 -15.78
#